data_AF-A0A553QD90-F1
#
_entry.id   AF-A0A553QD90-F1
#
_cell.length_a   1.000
_cell.length_b   1.000
_cell.length_c   1.000
_cell.angle_alpha   90.00
_cell.angle_beta   90.00
_cell.angle_gamma   90.00
#
_symmetry.space_group_name_H-M   'P 1'
#
loop_
_entity.id
_entity.type
_entity.pdbx_description
1 polymer ?
#
loop_
_entity_poly.entity_id
_entity_poly.type
_entity_poly.pdbx_seq_one_letter_code
_entity_poly.pdbx_strand_id
1 'polypeptide(L)'
;MWSVCSEQGMSMEKSEAPMYVYESTVHCANILLCLNEQRRQGVLCDVTLLVEGKEIRAHRAVLAACSQYFSLLLQGQKDQEPLINLPQKVSALT
;
A
#
# COMPACT_ATOMS: atom_id res chain seq x y z
N MET A 1 69.16 7.56 -0.62
CA MET A 1 69.02 6.46 -1.60
C MET A 1 67.75 5.71 -1.23
N TRP A 2 66.77 5.74 -2.12
CA TRP A 2 65.53 4.98 -2.04
C TRP A 2 65.79 3.50 -1.70
N SER A 3 64.90 2.87 -0.91
CA SER A 3 64.31 1.57 -1.26
C SER A 3 63.21 1.14 -0.27
N VAL A 4 61.98 1.33 -0.76
CA VAL A 4 60.75 0.52 -0.57
C VAL A 4 60.10 0.48 0.83
N CYS A 5 59.03 1.27 0.99
CA CYS A 5 57.98 1.06 1.98
C CYS A 5 57.27 -0.29 1.72
N SER A 6 57.11 -1.10 2.76
CA SER A 6 56.30 -2.32 2.71
C SER A 6 54.82 -1.95 2.78
N GLU A 7 54.11 -2.06 1.66
CA GLU A 7 52.64 -2.08 1.65
C GLU A 7 52.19 -3.49 2.05
N GLN A 8 52.12 -3.75 3.36
CA GLN A 8 51.28 -4.83 3.85
C GLN A 8 49.83 -4.39 3.69
N GLY A 9 49.18 -4.91 2.65
CA GLY A 9 47.75 -4.84 2.47
C GLY A 9 47.04 -5.47 3.67
N MET A 10 46.60 -4.63 4.60
CA MET A 10 45.59 -5.01 5.59
C MET A 10 44.26 -5.10 4.84
N SER A 11 43.99 -6.27 4.28
CA SER A 11 42.64 -6.64 3.87
C SER A 11 41.77 -6.63 5.14
N MET A 12 41.03 -5.55 5.34
CA MET A 12 39.90 -5.53 6.25
C MET A 12 38.89 -6.55 5.71
N GLU A 13 38.91 -7.77 6.25
CA GLU A 13 37.78 -8.68 6.11
C GLU A 13 36.58 -8.03 6.80
N LYS A 14 35.73 -7.39 5.98
CA LYS A 14 34.45 -6.86 6.41
C LYS A 14 33.60 -8.06 6.83
N SER A 15 33.48 -8.28 8.13
CA SER A 15 32.54 -9.25 8.70
C SER A 15 31.12 -8.84 8.29
N GLU A 16 30.61 -9.49 7.24
CA GLU A 16 29.21 -9.34 6.83
C GLU A 16 28.34 -10.17 7.76
N ALA A 17 27.64 -9.48 8.66
CA ALA A 17 26.63 -10.11 9.49
C ALA A 17 25.59 -10.82 8.58
N PRO A 18 25.15 -12.04 8.92
CA PRO A 18 24.16 -12.74 8.11
C PRO A 18 22.86 -11.95 8.04
N MET A 19 22.38 -11.73 6.82
CA MET A 19 21.08 -11.10 6.57
C MET A 19 19.96 -12.11 6.85
N TYR A 20 19.11 -11.82 7.82
CA TYR A 20 17.92 -12.63 8.11
C TYR A 20 16.70 -12.05 7.39
N VAL A 21 16.07 -12.84 6.54
CA VAL A 21 14.81 -12.49 5.86
C VAL A 21 13.67 -13.26 6.53
N TYR A 22 12.62 -12.56 6.93
CA TYR A 22 11.39 -13.15 7.48
C TYR A 22 10.22 -12.84 6.56
N GLU A 23 9.49 -13.89 6.18
CA GLU A 23 8.27 -13.79 5.40
C GLU A 23 7.15 -14.54 6.13
N SER A 24 6.00 -13.90 6.29
CA SER A 24 4.82 -14.50 6.88
C SER A 24 3.79 -14.80 5.82
N THR A 25 3.43 -16.07 5.66
CA THR A 25 2.44 -16.54 4.66
C THR A 25 1.01 -16.10 4.95
N VAL A 26 0.72 -15.65 6.18
CA VAL A 26 -0.64 -15.26 6.63
C VAL A 26 -0.82 -13.76 6.80
N HIS A 27 0.26 -12.97 6.73
CA HIS A 27 0.23 -11.54 7.05
C HIS A 27 -0.75 -10.77 6.17
N CYS A 28 -0.66 -10.92 4.85
CA CYS A 28 -1.52 -10.22 3.89
C CYS A 28 -3.01 -10.54 4.11
N ALA A 29 -3.33 -11.81 4.38
CA ALA A 29 -4.70 -12.22 4.67
C ALA A 29 -5.23 -11.56 5.95
N ASN A 30 -4.44 -11.54 7.01
CA ASN A 30 -4.82 -10.91 8.27
C ASN A 30 -5.03 -9.39 8.13
N ILE A 31 -4.17 -8.71 7.36
CA ILE A 31 -4.34 -7.28 7.07
C ILE A 31 -5.68 -7.03 6.36
N LEU A 32 -6.01 -7.81 5.33
CA LEU A 32 -7.27 -7.65 4.60
C LEU A 32 -8.50 -7.97 5.47
N LEU A 33 -8.41 -8.96 6.35
CA LEU A 33 -9.47 -9.26 7.32
C LEU A 33 -9.71 -8.08 8.27
N CYS A 34 -8.64 -7.50 8.83
CA CYS A 34 -8.72 -6.33 9.70
C CYS A 34 -9.30 -5.11 8.97
N LEU A 35 -8.83 -4.81 7.75
CA LEU A 35 -9.35 -3.70 6.94
C LEU A 35 -10.84 -3.89 6.59
N ASN A 36 -11.27 -5.12 6.34
CA ASN A 36 -12.68 -5.40 6.08
C ASN A 36 -13.54 -5.22 7.34
N GLU A 37 -13.03 -5.56 8.52
CA GLU A 37 -13.76 -5.34 9.77
C GLU A 37 -13.86 -3.85 10.11
N GLN A 38 -12.76 -3.10 9.94
CA GLN A 38 -12.78 -1.63 10.03
C GLN A 38 -13.83 -1.01 9.10
N ARG A 39 -13.91 -1.50 7.86
CA ARG A 39 -14.94 -1.09 6.89
C ARG A 39 -16.35 -1.37 7.39
N ARG A 40 -16.60 -2.55 7.96
CA ARG A 40 -17.92 -2.94 8.51
C ARG A 40 -18.33 -2.06 9.70
N GLN A 41 -17.36 -1.68 10.52
CA GLN A 41 -17.58 -0.83 11.71
C GLN A 41 -17.60 0.68 11.37
N GLY A 42 -17.20 1.05 10.14
CA GLY A 42 -17.06 2.45 9.73
C GLY A 42 -15.87 3.19 10.36
N VAL A 43 -14.93 2.46 10.95
CA VAL A 43 -13.76 3.00 11.65
C VAL A 43 -12.59 3.13 10.67
N LEU A 44 -11.82 4.22 10.76
CA LEU A 44 -10.69 4.55 9.87
C LEU A 44 -11.01 4.63 8.37
N CYS A 45 -12.28 4.52 7.99
CA CYS A 45 -12.73 4.76 6.63
C CYS A 45 -12.62 6.25 6.31
N ASP A 46 -12.03 6.58 5.16
CA ASP A 46 -11.73 7.93 4.71
C ASP A 46 -12.46 8.31 3.42
N VAL A 47 -13.43 7.48 2.98
CA VAL A 47 -14.28 7.74 1.82
C VAL A 47 -15.65 7.08 1.99
N THR A 48 -16.68 7.73 1.45
CA THR A 48 -18.04 7.18 1.32
C THR A 48 -18.39 7.09 -0.16
N LEU A 49 -18.76 5.90 -0.63
CA LEU A 49 -19.27 5.69 -1.98
C LEU A 49 -20.80 5.74 -1.96
N LEU A 50 -21.41 6.54 -2.81
CA LEU A 50 -22.85 6.53 -3.06
C LEU A 50 -23.13 5.70 -4.31
N VAL A 51 -23.76 4.53 -4.12
CA VAL A 51 -24.11 3.60 -5.19
C VAL A 51 -25.60 3.35 -5.15
N GLU A 52 -26.32 3.74 -6.20
CA GLU A 52 -27.78 3.53 -6.29
C GLU A 52 -28.54 4.03 -5.04
N GLY A 53 -28.11 5.17 -4.49
CA GLY A 53 -28.70 5.77 -3.29
C GLY A 53 -28.27 5.14 -1.96
N LYS A 54 -27.34 4.17 -1.97
CA LYS A 54 -26.77 3.55 -0.76
C LYS A 54 -25.37 4.07 -0.49
N GLU A 55 -25.11 4.43 0.75
CA GLU A 55 -23.79 4.85 1.21
C GLU A 55 -22.96 3.65 1.68
N ILE A 56 -21.70 3.61 1.24
CA ILE A 56 -20.73 2.56 1.57
C ILE A 56 -19.44 3.22 2.02
N ARG A 57 -19.11 3.13 3.31
CA ARG A 57 -17.80 3.54 3.84
C ARG A 57 -16.70 2.59 3.36
N ALA A 58 -15.53 3.13 3.02
CA ALA A 58 -14.38 2.35 2.54
C ALA A 58 -13.04 3.05 2.83
N HIS A 59 -11.95 2.41 2.42
CA HIS A 59 -10.58 2.93 2.51
C HIS A 59 -10.07 3.30 1.11
N ARG A 60 -9.68 4.55 0.90
CA ARG A 60 -9.18 5.07 -0.38
C ARG A 60 -7.98 4.27 -0.90
N ALA A 61 -7.03 3.97 -0.01
CA ALA A 61 -5.84 3.20 -0.36
C ALA A 61 -6.18 1.80 -0.89
N VAL A 62 -7.15 1.12 -0.26
CA VAL A 62 -7.60 -0.21 -0.70
C VAL A 62 -8.30 -0.13 -2.05
N LEU A 63 -9.20 0.83 -2.24
CA LEU A 63 -9.89 1.03 -3.52
C LEU A 63 -8.90 1.33 -4.65
N ALA A 64 -7.93 2.22 -4.43
CA ALA A 64 -6.90 2.56 -5.41
C ALA A 64 -6.01 1.35 -5.76
N ALA A 65 -5.61 0.55 -4.77
CA ALA A 65 -4.78 -0.63 -5.00
C ALA A 65 -5.53 -1.73 -5.80
N CYS A 66 -6.85 -1.84 -5.64
CA CYS A 66 -7.65 -2.90 -6.26
C CYS A 66 -8.29 -2.49 -7.60
N SER A 67 -8.25 -1.21 -7.99
CA SER A 67 -8.95 -0.73 -9.19
C SER A 67 -8.28 0.50 -9.80
N GLN A 68 -7.91 0.40 -11.07
CA GLN A 68 -7.35 1.53 -11.83
C GLN A 68 -8.32 2.72 -11.89
N TYR A 69 -9.63 2.46 -11.97
CA TYR A 69 -10.66 3.50 -11.95
C TYR A 69 -10.58 4.32 -10.65
N PHE A 70 -10.60 3.65 -9.50
CA PHE A 70 -10.48 4.33 -8.22
C PHE A 70 -9.11 4.95 -8.01
N SER A 71 -8.03 4.33 -8.48
CA SER A 71 -6.69 4.93 -8.41
C SER A 71 -6.65 6.29 -9.10
N LEU A 72 -7.15 6.39 -10.33
CA LEU A 72 -7.17 7.65 -11.08
C LEU A 72 -8.12 8.67 -10.44
N LEU A 73 -9.30 8.22 -10.00
CA LEU A 73 -10.30 9.08 -9.36
C LEU A 73 -9.78 9.70 -8.05
N LEU A 74 -9.04 8.93 -7.25
CA LEU A 74 -8.61 9.32 -5.91
C LEU A 74 -7.26 10.05 -5.87
N GLN A 75 -6.44 9.98 -6.93
CA GLN A 75 -5.13 10.66 -7.00
C GLN A 75 -5.21 12.20 -6.88
N GLY A 76 -6.33 12.80 -7.28
CA GLY A 76 -6.53 14.26 -7.25
C GLY A 76 -7.20 14.81 -5.99
N GLN A 77 -7.78 13.96 -5.13
CA GLN A 77 -8.50 14.40 -3.93
C GLN A 77 -7.55 14.46 -2.74
N LYS A 78 -7.33 15.62 -2.11
CA LYS A 78 -6.37 15.72 -1.00
C LYS A 78 -6.98 15.91 0.39
N ASP A 79 -8.15 16.54 0.56
CA ASP A 79 -8.47 17.11 1.89
C ASP A 79 -9.93 17.01 2.39
N GLN A 80 -10.79 16.17 1.81
CA GLN A 80 -12.13 15.92 2.36
C GLN A 80 -12.41 14.42 2.40
N GLU A 81 -13.14 13.92 3.41
CA GLU A 81 -13.80 12.61 3.32
C GLU A 81 -14.75 12.66 2.11
N PRO A 82 -14.36 12.12 0.94
CA PRO A 82 -15.12 12.39 -0.26
C PRO A 82 -16.36 11.49 -0.26
N LEU A 83 -17.54 12.10 -0.44
CA LEU A 83 -18.71 11.38 -0.90
C LEU A 83 -18.59 11.24 -2.43
N ILE A 84 -18.26 10.04 -2.89
CA ILE A 84 -18.09 9.74 -4.32
C ILE A 84 -19.37 9.12 -4.85
N ASN A 85 -20.07 9.84 -5.72
CA ASN A 85 -21.23 9.31 -6.43
C ASN A 85 -20.77 8.47 -7.61
N LEU A 86 -21.05 7.16 -7.55
CA LEU A 86 -20.69 6.24 -8.62
C LEU A 86 -21.80 6.18 -9.67
N PRO A 87 -21.44 6.24 -10.97
CA PRO A 87 -22.43 6.20 -12.03
C PRO A 87 -23.23 4.89 -11.98
N GLN A 88 -24.55 5.00 -12.15
CA GLN A 88 -25.42 3.83 -12.31
C GLN A 88 -25.04 3.14 -13.63
N LYS A 89 -24.34 2.00 -13.53
CA LYS A 89 -23.72 1.24 -14.64
C LYS A 89 -22.62 2.00 -15.40
N VAL A 90 -21.38 1.54 -15.24
CA VAL A 90 -20.51 1.42 -16.41
C VAL A 90 -20.93 0.12 -17.07
N SER A 91 -21.66 0.20 -18.19
CA SER A 91 -21.84 -0.96 -19.05
C SER A 91 -20.45 -1.49 -19.36
N ALA A 92 -20.16 -2.71 -18.91
CA ALA A 92 -18.93 -3.41 -19.24
C ALA A 92 -18.72 -3.28 -20.75
N LEU A 93 -17.71 -2.51 -21.16
CA LEU A 93 -17.19 -2.60 -22.51
C LEU A 93 -16.60 -4.02 -22.58
N THR A 94 -17.38 -4.90 -23.21
CA THR A 94 -17.01 -6.26 -23.55
C THR A 94 -15.98 -6.21 -24.67
#